data_AF-A0A0A2MLT9-F1
#
_entry.id   AF-A0A0A2MLT9-F1
#
_cell.length_a   1.000
_cell.length_b   1.000
_cell.length_c   1.000
_cell.angle_alpha   90.00
_cell.angle_beta   90.00
_cell.angle_gamma   90.00
#
_symmetry.space_group_name_H-M   'P 1'
#
loop_
_entity.id
_entity.type
_entity.pdbx_description
1 polymer ?
#
loop_
_entity_poly.entity_id
_entity_poly.type
_entity_poly.pdbx_seq_one_letter_code
_entity_poly.pdbx_strand_id
1 'polypeptide(L)'
;MKSKVLLLLAFMASSVFAQRIDQPFESQKLGGPRDVTIVLPPNYEANKDKKYPLFVVLDSDYLLDPVMGTMKYGAYWDDLPEVILVGINQNKANEREYDSQFDENGLPTGEGAKFFEFLGIELIPYIEKSFRVAPYRLIVGHDMTAGFLNAYLYKDNPVFNAYLCLSPDLAEEMETRIPERLKIMKKPIFFYLATADGDLKKDRERIKVMEENLKTVQSDFVKTGFDDFKNTSHYSLVPNAINNAIFAIFDGYQPISMNEFQEKLAKMDKGHTQYLVDKYTAIEKKLGFMPKIRLSDFKAIEAAIMKNKNYEDFMPLSDLAKKHYPKTMLSEYHKAMFYDNTGEPAKAQRAFMAAFGLTEIRDLTKDMMLERADAIKGQLKKGKDKKNKNQEEVVEEPVETPTETPAEEPKQ
;
A
#
# COMPACT_ATOMS: atom_id res chain seq x y z
N MET A 1 43.97 -26.23 -14.69
CA MET A 1 42.88 -25.36 -15.19
C MET A 1 41.49 -26.01 -15.17
N LYS A 2 41.33 -27.34 -15.37
CA LYS A 2 40.02 -28.01 -15.41
C LYS A 2 39.23 -28.00 -14.07
N SER A 3 39.91 -27.99 -12.92
CA SER A 3 39.26 -27.97 -11.59
C SER A 3 38.71 -26.58 -11.17
N LYS A 4 39.32 -25.48 -11.64
CA LYS A 4 38.83 -24.12 -11.34
C LYS A 4 37.59 -23.72 -12.16
N VAL A 5 37.36 -24.38 -13.31
CA VAL A 5 36.16 -24.17 -14.14
C VAL A 5 34.94 -24.87 -13.54
N LEU A 6 35.11 -26.01 -12.87
CA LEU A 6 34.01 -26.71 -12.19
C LEU A 6 33.48 -25.92 -10.98
N LEU A 7 34.35 -25.22 -10.24
CA LEU A 7 33.93 -24.39 -9.11
C LEU A 7 33.18 -23.12 -9.56
N LEU A 8 33.44 -22.62 -10.78
CA LEU A 8 32.76 -21.47 -11.36
C LEU A 8 31.34 -21.83 -11.85
N LEU A 9 31.13 -23.08 -12.30
CA LEU A 9 29.82 -23.58 -12.72
C LEU A 9 28.89 -23.88 -11.53
N ALA A 10 29.42 -24.24 -10.36
CA ALA A 10 28.63 -24.46 -9.15
C ALA A 10 28.04 -23.18 -8.54
N PHE A 11 28.60 -22.01 -8.84
CA PHE A 11 28.10 -20.70 -8.38
C PHE A 11 27.05 -20.05 -9.31
N MET A 12 26.73 -20.66 -10.45
CA MET A 12 25.66 -20.17 -11.36
C MET A 12 24.31 -20.84 -11.12
N ALA A 13 24.21 -21.79 -10.18
CA ALA A 13 22.94 -22.35 -9.74
C ALA A 13 22.32 -21.50 -8.62
N SER A 14 22.25 -20.18 -8.80
CA SER A 14 21.25 -19.40 -8.08
C SER A 14 19.92 -19.87 -8.64
N SER A 15 19.14 -20.60 -7.85
CA SER A 15 17.75 -20.88 -8.19
C SER A 15 17.03 -19.54 -8.34
N VAL A 16 16.99 -19.01 -9.55
CA VAL A 16 16.12 -17.89 -9.88
C VAL A 16 14.73 -18.48 -9.83
N PHE A 17 14.08 -18.33 -8.68
CA PHE A 17 12.67 -18.65 -8.56
C PHE A 17 11.94 -17.81 -9.60
N ALA A 18 11.28 -18.49 -10.54
CA ALA A 18 10.49 -17.82 -11.53
C ALA A 18 9.39 -17.04 -10.80
N GLN A 19 9.28 -15.75 -11.07
CA GLN A 19 8.18 -14.91 -10.57
C GLN A 19 6.83 -15.39 -11.13
N ARG A 20 6.85 -16.22 -12.18
CA ARG A 20 5.68 -16.82 -12.81
C ARG A 20 5.76 -18.34 -12.65
N ILE A 21 4.71 -18.94 -12.11
CA ILE A 21 4.57 -20.37 -11.87
C ILE A 21 3.35 -20.83 -12.65
N ASP A 22 3.56 -21.46 -13.79
CA ASP A 22 2.51 -22.11 -14.57
C ASP A 22 2.39 -23.57 -14.08
N GLN A 23 1.21 -23.99 -13.63
CA GLN A 23 1.00 -25.36 -13.16
C GLN A 23 -0.45 -25.83 -13.37
N PRO A 24 -0.67 -27.12 -13.63
CA PRO A 24 -2.01 -27.69 -13.53
C PRO A 24 -2.44 -27.74 -12.06
N PHE A 25 -3.69 -27.37 -11.80
CA PHE A 25 -4.36 -27.50 -10.51
C PHE A 25 -5.39 -28.62 -10.59
N GLU A 26 -5.20 -29.71 -9.83
CA GLU A 26 -6.16 -30.81 -9.77
C GLU A 26 -7.41 -30.39 -8.98
N SER A 27 -8.54 -30.27 -9.67
CA SER A 27 -9.81 -29.85 -9.08
C SER A 27 -10.78 -31.01 -8.94
N GLN A 28 -11.32 -31.20 -7.72
CA GLN A 28 -12.40 -32.17 -7.51
C GLN A 28 -13.73 -31.62 -8.04
N LYS A 29 -13.96 -30.31 -7.91
CA LYS A 29 -15.16 -29.64 -8.45
C LYS A 29 -15.26 -29.76 -9.97
N LEU A 30 -14.16 -29.53 -10.69
CA LEU A 30 -14.12 -29.62 -12.15
C LEU A 30 -13.96 -31.07 -12.64
N GLY A 31 -13.55 -32.01 -11.77
CA GLY A 31 -13.32 -33.41 -12.13
C GLY A 31 -12.05 -33.64 -12.95
N GLY A 32 -11.09 -32.71 -12.90
CA GLY A 32 -9.84 -32.78 -13.66
C GLY A 32 -8.92 -31.58 -13.41
N PRO A 33 -7.76 -31.54 -14.09
CA PRO A 33 -6.81 -30.45 -13.94
C PRO A 33 -7.31 -29.17 -14.62
N ARG A 34 -6.99 -28.02 -14.02
CA ARG A 34 -7.14 -26.70 -14.62
C ARG A 34 -5.79 -25.99 -14.67
N ASP A 35 -5.42 -25.44 -15.83
CA ASP A 35 -4.18 -24.68 -15.95
C ASP A 35 -4.29 -23.33 -15.23
N VAL A 36 -3.41 -23.13 -14.24
CA VAL A 36 -3.35 -21.92 -13.42
C VAL A 36 -1.96 -21.29 -13.53
N THR A 37 -1.93 -19.96 -13.64
CA THR A 37 -0.70 -19.18 -13.62
C THR A 37 -0.64 -18.35 -12.34
N ILE A 38 0.42 -18.50 -11.54
CA ILE A 38 0.65 -17.71 -10.33
C ILE A 38 1.81 -16.77 -10.57
N VAL A 39 1.58 -15.45 -10.42
CA VAL A 39 2.62 -14.43 -10.53
C VAL A 39 2.88 -13.82 -9.15
N LEU A 40 4.11 -13.97 -8.68
CA LEU A 40 4.61 -13.41 -7.42
C LEU A 40 5.35 -12.09 -7.68
N PRO A 41 5.25 -11.12 -6.76
CA PRO A 41 5.99 -9.88 -6.90
C PRO A 41 7.51 -10.12 -6.79
N PRO A 42 8.35 -9.29 -7.44
CA PRO A 42 9.80 -9.52 -7.51
C PRO A 42 10.48 -9.72 -6.16
N ASN A 43 10.02 -9.00 -5.13
CA ASN A 43 10.61 -9.05 -3.79
C ASN A 43 9.87 -9.99 -2.82
N TYR A 44 9.03 -10.90 -3.35
CA TYR A 44 8.26 -11.84 -2.52
C TYR A 44 9.16 -12.62 -1.55
N GLU A 45 10.26 -13.18 -2.05
CA GLU A 45 11.18 -13.99 -1.22
C GLU A 45 11.99 -13.18 -0.21
N ALA A 46 12.35 -11.94 -0.54
CA ALA A 46 13.09 -11.05 0.36
C ALA A 46 12.21 -10.55 1.52
N ASN A 47 10.92 -10.33 1.26
CA ASN A 47 9.98 -9.76 2.23
C ASN A 47 9.14 -10.85 2.93
N LYS A 48 9.76 -11.58 3.85
CA LYS A 48 9.12 -12.73 4.55
C LYS A 48 7.90 -12.35 5.39
N ASP A 49 7.82 -11.12 5.88
CA ASP A 49 6.73 -10.64 6.73
C ASP A 49 5.61 -9.91 5.96
N LYS A 50 5.78 -9.68 4.65
CA LYS A 50 4.82 -8.93 3.83
C LYS A 50 3.73 -9.87 3.31
N LYS A 51 2.48 -9.40 3.41
CA LYS A 51 1.31 -10.02 2.77
C LYS A 51 0.86 -9.17 1.58
N TYR A 52 0.26 -9.81 0.59
CA TYR A 52 -0.02 -9.23 -0.72
C TYR A 52 -1.50 -9.40 -1.09
N PRO A 53 -2.18 -8.37 -1.62
CA PRO A 53 -3.50 -8.56 -2.22
C PRO A 53 -3.47 -9.66 -3.29
N LEU A 54 -4.59 -10.38 -3.43
CA LEU A 54 -4.75 -11.46 -4.40
C LEU A 54 -5.65 -10.99 -5.54
N PHE A 55 -5.16 -11.03 -6.78
CA PHE A 55 -5.98 -10.77 -7.96
C PHE A 55 -6.21 -12.08 -8.70
N VAL A 56 -7.47 -12.46 -8.82
CA VAL A 56 -7.94 -13.59 -9.62
C VAL A 56 -8.28 -13.05 -11.00
N VAL A 57 -7.60 -13.57 -12.02
CA VAL A 57 -7.75 -13.14 -13.42
C VAL A 57 -8.40 -14.27 -14.20
N LEU A 58 -9.66 -14.09 -14.58
CA LEU A 58 -10.35 -14.96 -15.54
C LEU A 58 -9.81 -14.69 -16.95
N ASP A 59 -10.04 -15.60 -17.89
CA ASP A 59 -9.51 -15.51 -19.26
C ASP A 59 -7.99 -15.24 -19.28
N SER A 60 -7.22 -15.90 -18.39
CA SER A 60 -5.83 -15.51 -18.16
C SER A 60 -4.90 -15.73 -19.35
N ASP A 61 -5.33 -16.50 -20.33
CA ASP A 61 -4.64 -16.70 -21.60
C ASP A 61 -4.42 -15.40 -22.40
N TYR A 62 -5.25 -14.37 -22.19
CA TYR A 62 -5.00 -13.02 -22.74
C TYR A 62 -5.12 -11.89 -21.72
N LEU A 63 -5.89 -12.06 -20.63
CA LEU A 63 -6.18 -10.97 -19.69
C LEU A 63 -5.08 -10.79 -18.63
N LEU A 64 -4.26 -11.82 -18.38
CA LEU A 64 -3.20 -11.76 -17.37
C LEU A 64 -2.12 -10.73 -17.68
N ASP A 65 -1.65 -10.67 -18.92
CA ASP A 65 -0.53 -9.81 -19.31
C ASP A 65 -0.86 -8.31 -19.19
N PRO A 66 -2.04 -7.82 -19.62
CA PRO A 66 -2.47 -6.45 -19.33
C PRO A 66 -2.52 -6.13 -17.83
N VAL A 67 -3.12 -7.00 -17.01
CA VAL A 67 -3.19 -6.82 -15.54
C VAL A 67 -1.77 -6.78 -14.94
N MET A 68 -0.93 -7.73 -15.33
CA MET A 68 0.45 -7.82 -14.87
C MET A 68 1.26 -6.59 -15.29
N GLY A 69 1.07 -6.09 -16.51
CA GLY A 69 1.74 -4.90 -17.02
C GLY A 69 1.42 -3.66 -16.19
N THR A 70 0.13 -3.38 -15.95
CA THR A 70 -0.31 -2.27 -15.10
C THR A 70 0.23 -2.39 -13.68
N MET A 71 0.11 -3.56 -13.06
CA MET A 71 0.58 -3.76 -11.68
C MET A 71 2.09 -3.65 -11.56
N LYS A 72 2.85 -4.22 -12.50
CA LYS A 72 4.32 -4.14 -12.51
C LYS A 72 4.79 -2.70 -12.68
N TYR A 73 4.17 -1.93 -13.58
CA TYR A 73 4.50 -0.53 -13.80
C TYR A 73 4.18 0.33 -12.57
N GLY A 74 2.96 0.24 -12.03
CA GLY A 74 2.58 1.03 -10.87
C GLY A 74 3.36 0.65 -9.60
N ALA A 75 3.69 -0.63 -9.40
CA ALA A 75 4.51 -1.06 -8.28
C ALA A 75 5.97 -0.59 -8.39
N TYR A 76 6.52 -0.48 -9.60
CA TYR A 76 7.87 0.09 -9.82
C TYR A 76 7.97 1.54 -9.31
N TRP A 77 6.91 2.33 -9.51
CA TRP A 77 6.80 3.71 -9.04
C TRP A 77 6.24 3.85 -7.62
N ASP A 78 5.94 2.74 -6.94
CA ASP A 78 5.30 2.69 -5.62
C ASP A 78 3.89 3.32 -5.57
N ASP A 79 3.28 3.55 -6.74
CA ASP A 79 1.93 4.09 -6.91
C ASP A 79 0.84 3.03 -6.68
N LEU A 80 1.19 1.76 -6.91
CA LEU A 80 0.32 0.59 -6.67
C LEU A 80 1.01 -0.41 -5.74
N PRO A 81 0.26 -1.19 -4.94
CA PRO A 81 0.86 -2.22 -4.12
C PRO A 81 1.41 -3.36 -4.98
N GLU A 82 2.44 -4.04 -4.48
CA GLU A 82 2.78 -5.36 -4.98
C GLU A 82 1.62 -6.33 -4.68
N VAL A 83 1.29 -7.21 -5.64
CA VAL A 83 0.17 -8.16 -5.55
C VAL A 83 0.60 -9.56 -5.97
N ILE A 84 -0.18 -10.56 -5.58
CA ILE A 84 -0.11 -11.91 -6.16
C ILE A 84 -1.21 -11.99 -7.22
N LEU A 85 -0.84 -12.33 -8.45
CA LEU A 85 -1.81 -12.59 -9.52
C LEU A 85 -2.02 -14.09 -9.66
N VAL A 86 -3.25 -14.53 -9.81
CA VAL A 86 -3.63 -15.91 -10.09
C VAL A 86 -4.53 -15.91 -11.31
N GLY A 87 -3.97 -16.29 -12.45
CA GLY A 87 -4.67 -16.45 -13.71
C GLY A 87 -5.25 -17.85 -13.86
N ILE A 88 -6.48 -17.94 -14.35
CA ILE A 88 -7.14 -19.19 -14.74
C ILE A 88 -7.29 -19.20 -16.26
N ASN A 89 -6.65 -20.17 -16.92
CA ASN A 89 -6.78 -20.33 -18.37
C ASN A 89 -8.12 -21.00 -18.69
N GLN A 90 -8.81 -20.48 -19.70
CA GLN A 90 -10.15 -20.95 -20.10
C GLN A 90 -10.24 -21.18 -21.61
N ASN A 91 -9.10 -21.37 -22.28
CA ASN A 91 -8.98 -21.41 -23.73
C ASN A 91 -8.95 -22.82 -24.35
N LYS A 92 -9.28 -23.86 -23.57
CA LYS A 92 -9.32 -25.25 -24.03
C LYS A 92 -10.73 -25.81 -23.93
N ALA A 93 -11.07 -26.77 -24.79
CA ALA A 93 -12.28 -27.61 -24.66
C ALA A 93 -13.59 -26.86 -24.32
N ASN A 94 -13.79 -25.64 -24.83
CA ASN A 94 -14.92 -24.76 -24.51
C ASN A 94 -15.09 -24.46 -23.00
N GLU A 95 -13.99 -24.51 -22.25
CA GLU A 95 -13.94 -24.22 -20.82
C GLU A 95 -14.53 -22.84 -20.53
N ARG A 96 -14.21 -21.82 -21.32
CA ARG A 96 -14.77 -20.47 -21.15
C ARG A 96 -16.30 -20.49 -21.08
N GLU A 97 -16.94 -21.17 -22.04
CA GLU A 97 -18.40 -21.29 -22.13
C GLU A 97 -18.97 -22.13 -20.98
N TYR A 98 -18.34 -23.27 -20.66
CA TYR A 98 -18.79 -24.14 -19.58
C TYR A 98 -18.65 -23.50 -18.19
N ASP A 99 -17.51 -22.86 -17.93
CA ASP A 99 -17.20 -22.17 -16.67
C ASP A 99 -18.12 -20.97 -16.43
N SER A 100 -18.67 -20.38 -17.49
CA SER A 100 -19.51 -19.19 -17.44
C SER A 100 -21.01 -19.48 -17.52
N GLN A 101 -21.43 -20.75 -17.39
CA GLN A 101 -22.83 -21.13 -17.45
C GLN A 101 -23.65 -20.58 -16.27
N PHE A 102 -24.77 -19.95 -16.58
CA PHE A 102 -25.79 -19.50 -15.63
C PHE A 102 -27.21 -19.84 -16.10
N ASP A 103 -28.17 -19.86 -15.18
CA ASP A 103 -29.60 -19.95 -15.49
C ASP A 103 -30.21 -18.60 -15.89
N GLU A 104 -31.51 -18.58 -16.18
CA GLU A 104 -32.27 -17.35 -16.49
C GLU A 104 -32.18 -16.28 -15.39
N ASN A 105 -31.84 -16.65 -14.15
CA ASN A 105 -31.69 -15.72 -13.04
C ASN A 105 -30.25 -15.18 -12.90
N GLY A 106 -29.33 -15.61 -13.76
CA GLY A 106 -27.91 -15.30 -13.65
C GLY A 106 -27.19 -16.08 -12.55
N LEU A 107 -27.81 -17.14 -12.02
CA LEU A 107 -27.17 -18.02 -11.03
C LEU A 107 -26.33 -19.08 -11.74
N PRO A 108 -25.08 -19.34 -11.30
CA PRO A 108 -24.27 -20.40 -11.85
C PRO A 108 -24.98 -21.76 -11.82
N THR A 109 -24.98 -22.48 -12.93
CA THR A 109 -25.57 -23.83 -13.05
C THR A 109 -24.64 -24.78 -13.81
N GLY A 110 -24.91 -26.09 -13.77
CA GLY A 110 -24.13 -27.09 -14.51
C GLY A 110 -22.62 -27.00 -14.22
N GLU A 111 -21.82 -26.82 -15.28
CA GLU A 111 -20.37 -26.65 -15.15
C GLU A 111 -19.99 -25.29 -14.55
N GLY A 112 -20.78 -24.24 -14.77
CA GLY A 112 -20.55 -22.93 -14.18
C GLY A 112 -20.70 -22.95 -12.65
N ALA A 113 -21.63 -23.75 -12.11
CA ALA A 113 -21.72 -23.97 -10.66
C ALA A 113 -20.48 -24.67 -10.11
N LYS A 114 -19.93 -25.66 -10.84
CA LYS A 114 -18.68 -26.33 -10.45
C LYS A 114 -17.50 -25.37 -10.49
N PHE A 115 -17.42 -24.51 -11.51
CA PHE A 115 -16.37 -23.50 -11.63
C PHE A 115 -16.47 -22.43 -10.52
N PHE A 116 -17.69 -22.01 -10.18
CA PHE A 116 -17.94 -21.12 -9.04
C PHE A 116 -17.40 -21.72 -7.72
N GLU A 117 -17.68 -23.00 -7.49
CA GLU A 117 -17.19 -23.71 -6.30
C GLU A 117 -15.68 -23.98 -6.35
N PHE A 118 -15.12 -24.30 -7.51
CA PHE A 118 -13.68 -24.46 -7.71
C PHE A 118 -12.92 -23.22 -7.24
N LEU A 119 -13.30 -22.02 -7.71
CA LEU A 119 -12.64 -20.78 -7.31
C LEU A 119 -12.80 -20.52 -5.81
N GLY A 120 -14.03 -20.60 -5.30
CA GLY A 120 -14.36 -20.21 -3.92
C GLY A 120 -13.91 -21.20 -2.84
N ILE A 121 -13.89 -22.50 -3.14
CA ILE A 121 -13.72 -23.58 -2.16
C ILE A 121 -12.40 -24.33 -2.35
N GLU A 122 -11.82 -24.33 -3.55
CA GLU A 122 -10.55 -25.03 -3.82
C GLU A 122 -9.39 -24.07 -4.09
N LEU A 123 -9.47 -23.28 -5.17
CA LEU A 123 -8.34 -22.48 -5.64
C LEU A 123 -7.95 -21.38 -4.66
N ILE A 124 -8.89 -20.52 -4.25
CA ILE A 124 -8.58 -19.42 -3.32
C ILE A 124 -8.01 -19.98 -2.00
N PRO A 125 -8.63 -20.97 -1.32
CA PRO A 125 -8.06 -21.56 -0.11
C PRO A 125 -6.66 -22.16 -0.30
N TYR A 126 -6.39 -22.80 -1.44
CA TYR A 126 -5.05 -23.30 -1.77
C TYR A 126 -4.02 -22.16 -1.84
N ILE A 127 -4.35 -21.09 -2.55
CA ILE A 127 -3.46 -19.93 -2.70
C ILE A 127 -3.19 -19.28 -1.34
N GLU A 128 -4.20 -19.15 -0.49
CA GLU A 128 -4.05 -18.57 0.85
C GLU A 128 -3.21 -19.42 1.80
N LYS A 129 -3.25 -20.74 1.63
CA LYS A 129 -2.42 -21.67 2.39
C LYS A 129 -0.97 -21.67 1.90
N SER A 130 -0.77 -21.48 0.60
CA SER A 130 0.53 -21.66 -0.06
C SER A 130 1.32 -20.36 -0.16
N PHE A 131 0.65 -19.20 -0.13
CA PHE A 131 1.27 -17.90 -0.33
C PHE A 131 0.84 -16.87 0.74
N ARG A 132 1.64 -15.81 0.91
CA ARG A 132 1.40 -14.72 1.87
C ARG A 132 0.34 -13.76 1.35
N VAL A 133 -0.92 -14.21 1.35
CA VAL A 133 -2.06 -13.43 0.89
C VAL A 133 -2.59 -12.50 1.99
N ALA A 134 -2.88 -11.26 1.63
CA ALA A 134 -3.59 -10.28 2.45
C ALA A 134 -5.12 -10.46 2.27
N PRO A 135 -5.97 -10.04 3.23
CA PRO A 135 -7.42 -10.21 3.16
C PRO A 135 -8.10 -9.21 2.18
N TYR A 136 -7.51 -9.02 1.01
CA TYR A 136 -8.03 -8.23 -0.09
C TYR A 136 -7.93 -9.02 -1.39
N ARG A 137 -9.09 -9.36 -1.96
CA ARG A 137 -9.18 -10.15 -3.18
C ARG A 137 -9.88 -9.35 -4.28
N LEU A 138 -9.31 -9.33 -5.46
CA LEU A 138 -9.89 -8.75 -6.67
C LEU A 138 -10.21 -9.87 -7.65
N ILE A 139 -11.32 -9.76 -8.37
CA ILE A 139 -11.59 -10.58 -9.55
C ILE A 139 -11.78 -9.69 -10.78
N VAL A 140 -11.21 -10.12 -11.90
CA VAL A 140 -11.35 -9.45 -13.20
C VAL A 140 -11.70 -10.47 -14.26
N GLY A 141 -12.59 -10.08 -15.17
CA GLY A 141 -12.98 -10.86 -16.33
C GLY A 141 -13.39 -9.92 -17.45
N HIS A 142 -13.64 -10.50 -18.61
CA HIS A 142 -14.00 -9.77 -19.82
C HIS A 142 -15.11 -10.52 -20.57
N ASP A 143 -16.10 -9.79 -21.08
CA ASP A 143 -17.19 -10.37 -21.85
C ASP A 143 -17.97 -11.42 -21.04
N MET A 144 -18.09 -12.67 -21.51
CA MET A 144 -18.83 -13.72 -20.82
C MET A 144 -18.32 -14.00 -19.38
N THR A 145 -17.00 -13.94 -19.14
CA THR A 145 -16.44 -14.15 -17.80
C THR A 145 -16.65 -12.94 -16.88
N ALA A 146 -16.75 -11.73 -17.46
CA ALA A 146 -17.17 -10.53 -16.73
C ALA A 146 -18.65 -10.59 -16.35
N GLY A 147 -19.50 -11.18 -17.19
CA GLY A 147 -20.87 -11.53 -16.83
C GLY A 147 -20.91 -12.47 -15.63
N PHE A 148 -20.24 -13.61 -15.76
CA PHE A 148 -20.20 -14.67 -14.76
C PHE A 148 -19.67 -14.22 -13.39
N LEU A 149 -18.59 -13.42 -13.33
CA LEU A 149 -17.99 -13.02 -12.05
C LEU A 149 -18.91 -12.18 -11.16
N ASN A 150 -19.97 -11.59 -11.72
CA ASN A 150 -21.00 -10.90 -10.94
C ASN A 150 -21.75 -11.84 -9.98
N ALA A 151 -21.81 -13.15 -10.28
CA ALA A 151 -22.50 -14.13 -9.44
C ALA A 151 -21.98 -14.18 -8.00
N TYR A 152 -20.71 -13.83 -7.77
CA TYR A 152 -20.13 -13.78 -6.42
C TYR A 152 -20.74 -12.68 -5.55
N LEU A 153 -21.34 -11.64 -6.14
CA LEU A 153 -22.03 -10.58 -5.40
C LEU A 153 -23.39 -11.03 -4.85
N TYR A 154 -23.98 -12.12 -5.36
CA TYR A 154 -25.24 -12.66 -4.83
C TYR A 154 -25.09 -13.28 -3.42
N LYS A 155 -23.87 -13.53 -2.94
CA LYS A 155 -23.61 -14.04 -1.58
C LYS A 155 -23.64 -12.92 -0.54
N ASP A 156 -24.13 -13.18 0.68
CA ASP A 156 -24.19 -12.17 1.78
C ASP A 156 -22.80 -11.72 2.25
N ASN A 157 -21.84 -12.61 2.11
CA ASN A 157 -20.43 -12.31 2.32
C ASN A 157 -19.65 -12.70 1.06
N PRO A 158 -19.57 -11.82 0.06
CA PRO A 158 -18.82 -12.10 -1.17
C PRO A 158 -17.34 -12.34 -0.88
N VAL A 159 -16.73 -13.31 -1.56
CA VAL A 159 -15.33 -13.68 -1.34
C VAL A 159 -14.34 -12.61 -1.84
N PHE A 160 -14.74 -11.81 -2.83
CA PHE A 160 -13.94 -10.70 -3.37
C PHE A 160 -14.33 -9.35 -2.77
N ASN A 161 -13.37 -8.44 -2.76
CA ASN A 161 -13.47 -7.04 -2.35
C ASN A 161 -13.57 -6.10 -3.55
N ALA A 162 -13.04 -6.49 -4.71
CA ALA A 162 -13.07 -5.70 -5.93
C ALA A 162 -13.46 -6.54 -7.14
N TYR A 163 -14.27 -5.96 -8.02
CA TYR A 163 -14.83 -6.59 -9.22
C TYR A 163 -14.56 -5.69 -10.42
N LEU A 164 -13.82 -6.19 -11.41
CA LEU A 164 -13.58 -5.51 -12.69
C LEU A 164 -14.38 -6.23 -13.77
N CYS A 165 -15.54 -5.65 -14.11
CA CYS A 165 -16.44 -6.16 -15.14
C CYS A 165 -16.18 -5.42 -16.45
N LEU A 166 -15.40 -6.02 -17.34
CA LEU A 166 -15.01 -5.40 -18.60
C LEU A 166 -15.93 -5.88 -19.73
N SER A 167 -16.76 -4.99 -20.27
CA SER A 167 -17.75 -5.27 -21.33
C SER A 167 -18.55 -6.56 -21.12
N PRO A 168 -19.23 -6.74 -19.96
CA PRO A 168 -19.86 -8.01 -19.62
C PRO A 168 -21.03 -8.40 -20.52
N ASP A 169 -21.13 -9.68 -20.84
CA ASP A 169 -22.38 -10.30 -21.29
C ASP A 169 -23.25 -10.60 -20.05
N LEU A 170 -24.33 -9.84 -19.88
CA LEU A 170 -25.15 -9.88 -18.68
C LEU A 170 -26.25 -10.95 -18.80
N ALA A 171 -26.45 -11.76 -17.76
CA ALA A 171 -27.68 -12.55 -17.64
C ALA A 171 -28.91 -11.64 -17.51
N GLU A 172 -30.11 -12.16 -17.77
CA GLU A 172 -31.35 -11.38 -17.66
C GLU A 172 -31.51 -10.73 -16.26
N GLU A 173 -31.95 -9.47 -16.23
CA GLU A 173 -32.11 -8.65 -15.02
C GLU A 173 -30.84 -8.39 -14.20
N MET A 174 -29.65 -8.84 -14.65
CA MET A 174 -28.40 -8.63 -13.90
C MET A 174 -28.04 -7.14 -13.78
N GLU A 175 -28.40 -6.33 -14.79
CA GLU A 175 -28.29 -4.86 -14.78
C GLU A 175 -29.11 -4.19 -13.68
N THR A 176 -30.12 -4.87 -13.13
CA THR A 176 -30.96 -4.39 -12.03
C THR A 176 -30.53 -5.02 -10.70
N ARG A 177 -30.39 -6.35 -10.66
CA ARG A 177 -30.15 -7.13 -9.44
C ARG A 177 -28.81 -6.84 -8.79
N ILE A 178 -27.75 -6.62 -9.58
CA ILE A 178 -26.41 -6.34 -9.04
C ILE A 178 -26.38 -4.98 -8.31
N PRO A 179 -26.86 -3.87 -8.90
CA PRO A 179 -27.01 -2.61 -8.17
C PRO A 179 -27.86 -2.72 -6.90
N GLU A 180 -28.99 -3.43 -6.94
CA GLU A 180 -29.82 -3.67 -5.74
C GLU A 180 -29.06 -4.42 -4.65
N ARG A 181 -28.26 -5.41 -5.06
CA ARG A 181 -27.44 -6.18 -4.15
C ARG A 181 -26.33 -5.34 -3.51
N LEU A 182 -25.71 -4.46 -4.29
CA LEU A 182 -24.68 -3.54 -3.80
C LEU A 182 -25.25 -2.53 -2.79
N LYS A 183 -26.50 -2.07 -2.93
CA LYS A 183 -27.16 -1.16 -1.95
C LYS A 183 -27.21 -1.73 -0.53
N ILE A 184 -27.41 -3.04 -0.40
CA ILE A 184 -27.55 -3.70 0.91
C ILE A 184 -26.24 -4.27 1.46
N MET A 185 -25.14 -4.15 0.71
CA MET A 185 -23.82 -4.69 1.10
C MET A 185 -23.27 -3.99 2.35
N LYS A 186 -22.76 -4.78 3.29
CA LYS A 186 -22.15 -4.30 4.55
C LYS A 186 -20.63 -4.52 4.63
N LYS A 187 -20.05 -5.03 3.54
CA LYS A 187 -18.61 -5.22 3.36
C LYS A 187 -18.10 -4.16 2.38
N PRO A 188 -16.90 -3.58 2.60
CA PRO A 188 -16.28 -2.70 1.61
C PRO A 188 -16.12 -3.41 0.26
N ILE A 189 -16.79 -2.92 -0.78
CA ILE A 189 -16.75 -3.42 -2.15
C ILE A 189 -16.38 -2.30 -3.11
N PHE A 190 -15.47 -2.57 -4.03
CA PHE A 190 -15.27 -1.77 -5.22
C PHE A 190 -15.83 -2.49 -6.44
N PHE A 191 -16.71 -1.84 -7.19
CA PHE A 191 -17.31 -2.39 -8.40
C PHE A 191 -16.97 -1.51 -9.59
N TYR A 192 -16.31 -2.06 -10.59
CA TYR A 192 -15.94 -1.34 -11.80
C TYR A 192 -16.62 -1.96 -13.01
N LEU A 193 -17.23 -1.12 -13.84
CA LEU A 193 -17.93 -1.50 -15.06
C LEU A 193 -17.36 -0.72 -16.24
N ALA A 194 -17.05 -1.40 -17.35
CA ALA A 194 -16.63 -0.72 -18.57
C ALA A 194 -17.39 -1.21 -19.79
N THR A 195 -17.51 -0.34 -20.78
CA THR A 195 -17.99 -0.66 -22.13
C THR A 195 -17.25 0.21 -23.15
N ALA A 196 -17.34 -0.14 -24.43
CA ALA A 196 -16.83 0.65 -25.53
C ALA A 196 -17.88 0.82 -26.64
N ASP A 197 -17.74 1.84 -27.48
CA ASP A 197 -18.57 1.99 -28.68
C ASP A 197 -18.39 0.87 -29.72
N GLY A 198 -17.30 0.09 -29.63
CA GLY A 198 -17.11 -1.13 -30.40
C GLY A 198 -17.73 -2.40 -29.81
N ASP A 199 -18.45 -2.32 -28.68
CA ASP A 199 -19.26 -3.44 -28.17
C ASP A 199 -20.51 -3.66 -29.03
N LEU A 200 -21.09 -4.86 -28.96
CA LEU A 200 -22.40 -5.11 -29.54
C LEU A 200 -23.44 -4.14 -28.95
N LYS A 201 -24.24 -3.53 -29.82
CA LYS A 201 -25.19 -2.49 -29.42
C LYS A 201 -26.11 -2.93 -28.28
N LYS A 202 -26.64 -4.16 -28.36
CA LYS A 202 -27.53 -4.74 -27.34
C LYS A 202 -26.85 -4.80 -25.98
N ASP A 203 -25.62 -5.31 -25.92
CA ASP A 203 -24.91 -5.52 -24.65
C ASP A 203 -24.50 -4.18 -24.05
N ARG A 204 -24.01 -3.26 -24.88
CA ARG A 204 -23.70 -1.89 -24.47
C ARG A 204 -24.91 -1.14 -23.90
N GLU A 205 -26.09 -1.28 -24.51
CA GLU A 205 -27.31 -0.65 -24.00
C GLU A 205 -27.65 -1.17 -22.60
N ARG A 206 -27.50 -2.48 -22.35
CA ARG A 206 -27.72 -3.08 -21.03
C ARG A 206 -26.67 -2.69 -20.01
N ILE A 207 -25.39 -2.61 -20.41
CA ILE A 207 -24.31 -2.10 -19.56
C ILE A 207 -24.59 -0.65 -19.15
N LYS A 208 -25.15 0.18 -20.05
CA LYS A 208 -25.57 1.55 -19.72
C LYS A 208 -26.76 1.61 -18.76
N VAL A 209 -27.73 0.70 -18.89
CA VAL A 209 -28.81 0.57 -17.90
C VAL A 209 -28.24 0.21 -16.53
N MET A 210 -27.31 -0.75 -16.48
CA MET A 210 -26.64 -1.12 -15.24
C MET A 210 -25.89 0.06 -14.62
N GLU A 211 -25.20 0.86 -15.43
CA GLU A 211 -24.51 2.07 -14.99
C GLU A 211 -25.46 3.09 -14.35
N GLU A 212 -26.59 3.38 -15.00
CA GLU A 212 -27.59 4.30 -14.44
C GLU A 212 -28.16 3.77 -13.11
N ASN A 213 -28.35 2.45 -13.00
CA ASN A 213 -28.76 1.82 -11.74
C ASN A 213 -27.65 1.90 -10.68
N LEU A 214 -26.38 1.74 -11.04
CA LEU A 214 -25.22 1.85 -10.15
C LEU A 214 -25.10 3.26 -9.55
N LYS A 215 -25.43 4.33 -10.30
CA LYS A 215 -25.47 5.70 -9.77
C LYS A 215 -26.44 5.87 -8.60
N THR A 216 -27.45 5.00 -8.48
CA THR A 216 -28.42 5.03 -7.37
C THR A 216 -27.93 4.30 -6.11
N VAL A 217 -26.75 3.66 -6.15
CA VAL A 217 -26.17 2.95 -5.01
C VAL A 217 -25.58 3.97 -4.02
N GLN A 218 -26.36 4.32 -3.00
CA GLN A 218 -25.89 5.15 -1.88
C GLN A 218 -25.44 4.23 -0.73
N SER A 219 -24.12 4.09 -0.55
CA SER A 219 -23.54 3.22 0.48
C SER A 219 -22.19 3.74 0.98
N ASP A 220 -21.96 3.64 2.29
CA ASP A 220 -20.65 3.89 2.91
C ASP A 220 -19.63 2.78 2.62
N PHE A 221 -20.11 1.62 2.16
CA PHE A 221 -19.31 0.42 1.92
C PHE A 221 -18.98 0.20 0.44
N VAL A 222 -19.84 0.65 -0.46
CA VAL A 222 -19.68 0.39 -1.89
C VAL A 222 -19.17 1.62 -2.62
N LYS A 223 -18.14 1.43 -3.44
CA LYS A 223 -17.70 2.40 -4.44
C LYS A 223 -17.87 1.80 -5.83
N THR A 224 -18.37 2.60 -6.74
CA THR A 224 -18.56 2.23 -8.14
C THR A 224 -17.69 3.08 -9.05
N GLY A 225 -17.11 2.48 -10.09
CA GLY A 225 -16.44 3.17 -11.18
C GLY A 225 -17.03 2.75 -12.52
N PHE A 226 -17.07 3.67 -13.49
CA PHE A 226 -17.56 3.39 -14.82
C PHE A 226 -16.78 4.14 -15.90
N ASP A 227 -16.49 3.46 -17.01
CA ASP A 227 -15.96 4.08 -18.24
C ASP A 227 -16.72 3.59 -19.50
N ASP A 228 -17.10 4.53 -20.36
CA ASP A 228 -17.65 4.29 -21.71
C ASP A 228 -16.64 4.78 -22.76
N PHE A 229 -15.75 3.88 -23.19
CA PHE A 229 -14.68 4.18 -24.12
C PHE A 229 -15.20 4.49 -25.54
N LYS A 230 -14.60 5.49 -26.18
CA LYS A 230 -14.89 5.89 -27.56
C LYS A 230 -13.76 5.49 -28.49
N ASN A 231 -14.07 5.28 -29.76
CA ASN A 231 -13.13 4.84 -30.79
C ASN A 231 -12.34 3.59 -30.36
N THR A 232 -12.99 2.70 -29.61
CA THR A 232 -12.35 1.57 -28.95
C THR A 232 -13.14 0.31 -29.30
N SER A 233 -12.46 -0.76 -29.70
CA SER A 233 -13.13 -2.04 -29.95
C SER A 233 -13.45 -2.75 -28.63
N HIS A 234 -14.32 -3.77 -28.70
CA HIS A 234 -14.57 -4.71 -27.60
C HIS A 234 -13.28 -5.21 -26.94
N TYR A 235 -12.21 -5.44 -27.71
CA TYR A 235 -10.95 -5.96 -27.16
C TYR A 235 -9.96 -4.85 -26.75
N SER A 236 -9.91 -3.73 -27.49
CA SER A 236 -8.94 -2.68 -27.20
C SER A 236 -9.29 -1.83 -25.98
N LEU A 237 -10.49 -2.00 -25.40
CA LEU A 237 -10.88 -1.36 -24.14
C LEU A 237 -10.16 -1.98 -22.94
N VAL A 238 -9.82 -3.27 -23.01
CA VAL A 238 -9.27 -4.05 -21.90
C VAL A 238 -8.08 -3.36 -21.22
N PRO A 239 -6.97 -3.01 -21.92
CA PRO A 239 -5.83 -2.38 -21.26
C PRO A 239 -6.16 -0.99 -20.69
N ASN A 240 -7.07 -0.23 -21.33
CA ASN A 240 -7.48 1.09 -20.84
C ASN A 240 -8.32 0.97 -19.55
N ALA A 241 -9.29 0.05 -19.56
CA ALA A 241 -10.20 -0.19 -18.46
C ALA A 241 -9.47 -0.77 -17.24
N ILE A 242 -8.55 -1.72 -17.44
CA ILE A 242 -7.70 -2.28 -16.37
C ILE A 242 -6.89 -1.17 -15.69
N ASN A 243 -6.26 -0.30 -16.48
CA ASN A 243 -5.49 0.82 -15.95
C ASN A 243 -6.37 1.74 -15.09
N ASN A 244 -7.48 2.22 -15.65
CA ASN A 244 -8.37 3.14 -14.94
C ASN A 244 -8.95 2.51 -13.66
N ALA A 245 -9.43 1.27 -13.74
CA ALA A 245 -10.00 0.57 -12.60
C ALA A 245 -9.01 0.37 -11.46
N ILE A 246 -7.80 -0.12 -11.76
CA ILE A 246 -6.79 -0.41 -10.75
C ILE A 246 -6.35 0.89 -10.06
N PHE A 247 -6.08 1.96 -10.80
CA PHE A 247 -5.71 3.25 -10.19
C PHE A 247 -6.86 3.87 -9.39
N ALA A 248 -8.12 3.66 -9.78
CA ALA A 248 -9.27 4.09 -8.98
C ALA A 248 -9.42 3.29 -7.68
N ILE A 249 -9.14 1.99 -7.70
CA ILE A 249 -9.17 1.11 -6.50
C ILE A 249 -8.13 1.56 -5.48
N PHE A 250 -6.90 1.79 -5.94
CA PHE A 250 -5.76 2.15 -5.08
C PHE A 250 -5.56 3.66 -4.98
N ASP A 251 -6.55 4.47 -5.31
CA ASP A 251 -6.48 5.92 -5.13
C ASP A 251 -6.10 6.28 -3.68
N GLY A 252 -5.12 7.16 -3.53
CA GLY A 252 -4.54 7.56 -2.24
C GLY A 252 -3.51 6.60 -1.66
N TYR A 253 -3.26 5.45 -2.31
CA TYR A 253 -2.17 4.54 -1.94
C TYR A 253 -0.79 5.14 -2.25
N GLN A 254 -0.69 6.06 -3.20
CA GLN A 254 0.56 6.69 -3.64
C GLN A 254 1.35 7.30 -2.46
N PRO A 255 2.69 7.33 -2.52
CA PRO A 255 3.51 7.99 -1.52
C PRO A 255 3.16 9.48 -1.43
N ILE A 256 3.52 10.10 -0.31
CA ILE A 256 3.37 11.54 -0.13
C ILE A 256 4.20 12.25 -1.20
N SER A 257 3.52 12.82 -2.18
CA SER A 257 4.16 13.51 -3.29
C SER A 257 4.75 14.85 -2.84
N MET A 258 5.64 15.43 -3.65
CA MET A 258 6.15 16.77 -3.39
C MET A 258 5.04 17.83 -3.39
N ASN A 259 4.04 17.68 -4.26
CA ASN A 259 2.88 18.59 -4.30
C ASN A 259 2.05 18.46 -3.02
N GLU A 260 1.73 17.23 -2.60
CA GLU A 260 1.03 16.95 -1.34
C GLU A 260 1.80 17.53 -0.15
N PHE A 261 3.12 17.37 -0.14
CA PHE A 261 4.00 17.95 0.87
C PHE A 261 3.90 19.48 0.89
N GLN A 262 4.09 20.17 -0.24
CA GLN A 262 4.08 21.64 -0.28
C GLN A 262 2.71 22.24 0.00
N GLU A 263 1.65 21.60 -0.46
CA GLU A 263 0.29 22.13 -0.36
C GLU A 263 -0.35 21.84 0.99
N LYS A 264 -0.02 20.71 1.63
CA LYS A 264 -0.62 20.28 2.89
C LYS A 264 0.37 20.31 4.05
N LEU A 265 1.37 19.43 4.04
CA LEU A 265 2.27 19.22 5.19
C LEU A 265 3.11 20.45 5.54
N ALA A 266 3.64 21.13 4.52
CA ALA A 266 4.52 22.27 4.70
C ALA A 266 3.79 23.53 5.21
N LYS A 267 2.48 23.60 5.02
CA LYS A 267 1.62 24.72 5.48
C LYS A 267 0.88 24.40 6.79
N MET A 268 0.98 23.16 7.26
CA MET A 268 0.34 22.70 8.48
C MET A 268 1.17 23.10 9.70
N ASP A 269 0.53 23.71 10.70
CA ASP A 269 1.21 24.16 11.93
C ASP A 269 1.64 22.99 12.83
N LYS A 270 0.78 21.97 12.97
CA LYS A 270 0.98 20.82 13.86
C LYS A 270 0.24 19.57 13.39
N GLY A 271 0.59 18.40 13.92
CA GLY A 271 -0.11 17.14 13.63
C GLY A 271 0.37 16.47 12.35
N HIS A 272 1.61 16.71 11.93
CA HIS A 272 2.24 16.08 10.78
C HIS A 272 2.29 14.56 10.93
N THR A 273 2.57 14.06 12.13
CA THR A 273 2.54 12.61 12.39
C THR A 273 1.11 12.07 12.33
N GLN A 274 0.12 12.82 12.82
CA GLN A 274 -1.29 12.41 12.73
C GLN A 274 -1.76 12.34 11.26
N TYR A 275 -1.31 13.26 10.41
CA TYR A 275 -1.59 13.20 8.96
C TYR A 275 -1.15 11.85 8.35
N LEU A 276 0.02 11.35 8.73
CA LEU A 276 0.52 10.05 8.28
C LEU A 276 -0.35 8.91 8.80
N VAL A 277 -0.76 8.96 10.07
CA VAL A 277 -1.69 7.98 10.66
C VAL A 277 -3.01 7.97 9.89
N ASP A 278 -3.58 9.15 9.63
CA ASP A 278 -4.87 9.29 8.94
C ASP A 278 -4.80 8.77 7.50
N LYS A 279 -3.72 9.09 6.77
CA LYS A 279 -3.47 8.58 5.42
C LYS A 279 -3.48 7.05 5.40
N TYR A 280 -2.73 6.41 6.28
CA TYR A 280 -2.64 4.95 6.30
C TYR A 280 -3.88 4.27 6.89
N THR A 281 -4.59 4.93 7.81
CA THR A 281 -5.90 4.47 8.29
C THR A 281 -6.94 4.49 7.17
N ALA A 282 -6.92 5.53 6.32
CA ALA A 282 -7.77 5.58 5.14
C ALA A 282 -7.44 4.46 4.14
N ILE A 283 -6.16 4.15 3.95
CA ILE A 283 -5.73 3.02 3.11
C ILE A 283 -6.19 1.69 3.73
N GLU A 284 -5.99 1.48 5.04
CA GLU A 284 -6.45 0.27 5.75
C GLU A 284 -7.96 0.08 5.62
N LYS A 285 -8.74 1.16 5.76
CA LYS A 285 -10.19 1.10 5.56
C LYS A 285 -10.58 0.68 4.14
N LYS A 286 -9.84 1.13 3.12
CA LYS A 286 -10.09 0.75 1.71
C LYS A 286 -9.67 -0.69 1.41
N LEU A 287 -8.51 -1.11 1.93
CA LEU A 287 -7.89 -2.40 1.60
C LEU A 287 -8.23 -3.53 2.59
N GLY A 288 -8.84 -3.23 3.73
CA GLY A 288 -9.11 -4.21 4.78
C GLY A 288 -7.87 -4.76 5.49
N PHE A 289 -6.68 -4.16 5.25
CA PHE A 289 -5.45 -4.46 5.97
C PHE A 289 -4.54 -3.23 6.01
N MET A 290 -3.78 -3.07 7.10
CA MET A 290 -2.78 -2.02 7.24
C MET A 290 -1.52 -2.35 6.42
N PRO A 291 -1.21 -1.62 5.33
CA PRO A 291 0.07 -1.78 4.69
C PRO A 291 1.18 -1.21 5.58
N LYS A 292 2.40 -1.70 5.36
CA LYS A 292 3.57 -1.18 6.06
C LYS A 292 3.83 0.26 5.61
N ILE A 293 3.95 1.19 6.58
CA ILE A 293 4.21 2.61 6.29
C ILE A 293 5.55 2.76 5.55
N ARG A 294 5.53 3.49 4.43
CA ARG A 294 6.71 3.70 3.60
C ARG A 294 7.75 4.57 4.27
N LEU A 295 9.01 4.25 3.99
CA LEU A 295 10.15 5.04 4.45
C LEU A 295 10.23 6.42 3.82
N SER A 296 9.71 6.58 2.59
CA SER A 296 9.54 7.88 1.92
C SER A 296 8.53 8.76 2.66
N ASP A 297 7.42 8.19 3.11
CA ASP A 297 6.40 8.93 3.86
C ASP A 297 6.92 9.35 5.25
N PHE A 298 7.67 8.47 5.94
CA PHE A 298 8.42 8.89 7.14
C PHE A 298 9.34 10.08 6.84
N LYS A 299 10.06 10.07 5.71
CA LYS A 299 10.94 11.19 5.29
C LYS A 299 10.17 12.49 5.07
N ALA A 300 9.00 12.40 4.46
CA ALA A 300 8.15 13.56 4.22
C ALA A 300 7.67 14.17 5.54
N ILE A 301 7.29 13.34 6.53
CA ILE A 301 6.90 13.82 7.85
C ILE A 301 8.10 14.39 8.61
N GLU A 302 9.27 13.73 8.59
CA GLU A 302 10.52 14.26 9.17
C GLU A 302 10.81 15.68 8.64
N ALA A 303 10.73 15.87 7.32
CA ALA A 303 10.96 17.16 6.68
C ALA A 303 9.91 18.21 7.09
N ALA A 304 8.64 17.83 7.24
CA ALA A 304 7.57 18.73 7.66
C ALA A 304 7.72 19.17 9.12
N ILE A 305 8.08 18.24 10.01
CA ILE A 305 8.39 18.52 11.42
C ILE A 305 9.54 19.52 11.51
N MET A 306 10.65 19.26 10.81
CA MET A 306 11.83 20.12 10.84
C MET A 306 11.55 21.52 10.28
N LYS A 307 10.80 21.61 9.17
CA LYS A 307 10.45 22.89 8.55
C LYS A 307 9.61 23.77 9.48
N ASN A 308 8.64 23.18 10.17
CA ASN A 308 7.71 23.90 11.05
C ASN A 308 8.18 23.99 12.50
N LYS A 309 9.32 23.37 12.84
CA LYS A 309 9.86 23.26 14.21
C LYS A 309 8.88 22.62 15.20
N ASN A 310 7.97 21.78 14.70
CA ASN A 310 6.99 21.06 15.52
C ASN A 310 7.60 19.78 16.11
N TYR A 311 8.68 19.93 16.88
CA TYR A 311 9.52 18.80 17.29
C TYR A 311 8.80 17.76 18.14
N GLU A 312 7.75 18.15 18.86
CA GLU A 312 6.90 17.25 19.66
C GLU A 312 6.36 16.07 18.83
N ASP A 313 6.11 16.27 17.52
CA ASP A 313 5.62 15.22 16.62
C ASP A 313 6.63 14.10 16.37
N PHE A 314 7.92 14.27 16.69
CA PHE A 314 8.93 13.22 16.56
C PHE A 314 8.68 12.04 17.52
N MET A 315 8.09 12.27 18.69
CA MET A 315 7.79 11.19 19.64
C MET A 315 6.72 10.22 19.11
N PRO A 316 5.52 10.67 18.68
CA PRO A 316 4.57 9.77 18.04
C PRO A 316 5.10 9.22 16.70
N LEU A 317 5.97 9.94 15.98
CA LEU A 317 6.61 9.38 14.78
C LEU A 317 7.55 8.21 15.14
N SER A 318 8.27 8.33 16.26
CA SER A 318 9.10 7.25 16.81
C SER A 318 8.28 6.02 17.18
N ASP A 319 7.09 6.20 17.76
CA ASP A 319 6.21 5.09 18.10
C ASP A 319 5.70 4.36 16.85
N LEU A 320 5.35 5.11 15.79
CA LEU A 320 5.03 4.54 14.48
C LEU A 320 6.23 3.78 13.90
N ALA A 321 7.42 4.37 13.93
CA ALA A 321 8.64 3.73 13.45
C ALA A 321 8.93 2.43 14.21
N LYS A 322 8.71 2.41 15.54
CA LYS A 322 8.87 1.21 16.36
C LYS A 322 7.88 0.12 15.98
N LYS A 323 6.63 0.48 15.68
CA LYS A 323 5.59 -0.47 15.24
C LYS A 323 5.90 -1.08 13.87
N HIS A 324 6.34 -0.26 12.91
CA HIS A 324 6.52 -0.70 11.51
C HIS A 324 7.94 -1.19 11.19
N TYR A 325 8.94 -0.77 11.96
CA TYR A 325 10.36 -1.09 11.78
C TYR A 325 11.07 -1.39 13.12
N PRO A 326 10.58 -2.35 13.93
CA PRO A 326 11.03 -2.55 15.32
C PRO A 326 12.51 -2.92 15.49
N LYS A 327 13.15 -3.48 14.45
CA LYS A 327 14.56 -3.94 14.49
C LYS A 327 15.55 -2.89 13.98
N THR A 328 15.07 -1.73 13.55
CA THR A 328 15.90 -0.71 12.89
C THR A 328 16.08 0.50 13.77
N MET A 329 17.08 1.31 13.44
CA MET A 329 17.42 2.52 14.19
C MET A 329 16.41 3.66 14.06
N LEU A 330 15.38 3.53 13.20
CA LEU A 330 14.48 4.64 12.87
C LEU A 330 13.75 5.22 14.08
N SER A 331 13.24 4.36 14.98
CA SER A 331 12.54 4.81 16.18
C SER A 331 13.45 5.57 17.14
N GLU A 332 14.63 5.02 17.44
CA GLU A 332 15.59 5.67 18.35
C GLU A 332 16.19 6.94 17.72
N TYR A 333 16.37 6.97 16.40
CA TYR A 333 16.72 8.17 15.65
C TYR A 333 15.66 9.28 15.83
N HIS A 334 14.38 8.98 15.67
CA HIS A 334 13.32 9.98 15.89
C HIS A 334 13.27 10.48 17.34
N LYS A 335 13.49 9.63 18.34
CA LYS A 335 13.63 10.08 19.75
C LYS A 335 14.83 10.99 19.94
N ALA A 336 15.94 10.65 19.30
CA ALA A 336 17.14 11.48 19.36
C ALA A 336 16.88 12.85 18.75
N MET A 337 16.19 12.91 17.61
CA MET A 337 15.77 14.15 16.97
C MET A 337 14.83 14.98 17.85
N PHE A 338 13.87 14.35 18.55
CA PHE A 338 13.03 15.03 19.54
C PHE A 338 13.89 15.71 20.60
N TYR A 339 14.70 14.94 21.34
CA TYR A 339 15.49 15.46 22.45
C TYR A 339 16.54 16.50 22.04
N ASP A 340 17.13 16.35 20.85
CA ASP A 340 18.13 17.28 20.34
C ASP A 340 17.51 18.65 20.07
N ASN A 341 16.30 18.67 19.50
CA ASN A 341 15.62 19.89 19.12
C ASN A 341 14.76 20.52 20.25
N THR A 342 14.46 19.77 21.32
CA THR A 342 13.76 20.29 22.51
C THR A 342 14.69 20.68 23.66
N GLY A 343 16.01 20.66 23.44
CA GLY A 343 17.00 21.14 24.42
C GLY A 343 17.37 20.12 25.50
N GLU A 344 17.28 18.82 25.20
CA GLU A 344 17.63 17.72 26.10
C GLU A 344 18.87 16.93 25.61
N PRO A 345 20.05 17.56 25.42
CA PRO A 345 21.20 16.96 24.75
C PRO A 345 21.70 15.65 25.39
N ALA A 346 21.62 15.51 26.72
CA ALA A 346 22.02 14.26 27.39
C ALA A 346 21.06 13.08 27.10
N LYS A 347 19.78 13.35 26.82
CA LYS A 347 18.84 12.32 26.35
C LYS A 347 19.04 12.04 24.86
N ALA A 348 19.25 13.09 24.06
CA ALA A 348 19.55 12.98 22.62
C ALA A 348 20.77 12.09 22.36
N GLN A 349 21.89 12.36 23.05
CA GLN A 349 23.11 11.57 22.94
C GLN A 349 22.88 10.08 23.26
N ARG A 350 22.11 9.79 24.32
CA ARG A 350 21.77 8.41 24.70
C ARG A 350 20.90 7.73 23.64
N ALA A 351 19.93 8.45 23.07
CA ALA A 351 19.07 7.92 22.01
C ALA A 351 19.85 7.66 20.71
N PHE A 352 20.77 8.53 20.30
CA PHE A 352 21.67 8.25 19.17
C PHE A 352 22.56 7.02 19.43
N MET A 353 23.09 6.85 20.64
CA MET A 353 23.84 5.63 21.00
C MET A 353 22.96 4.38 21.01
N ALA A 354 21.69 4.48 21.40
CA ALA A 354 20.75 3.38 21.29
C ALA A 354 20.47 3.03 19.82
N ALA A 355 20.30 4.05 18.97
CA ALA A 355 20.12 3.89 17.52
C ALA A 355 21.33 3.21 16.86
N PHE A 356 22.56 3.53 17.27
CA PHE A 356 23.80 2.90 16.79
C PHE A 356 23.81 1.36 16.98
N GLY A 357 23.18 0.87 18.05
CA GLY A 357 23.07 -0.57 18.33
C GLY A 357 22.08 -1.32 17.43
N LEU A 358 21.31 -0.63 16.60
CA LEU A 358 20.22 -1.20 15.80
C LEU A 358 20.59 -1.33 14.31
N THR A 359 19.72 -1.98 13.55
CA THR A 359 19.92 -2.19 12.10
C THR A 359 19.82 -0.85 11.35
N GLU A 360 20.76 -0.61 10.45
CA GLU A 360 20.73 0.53 9.52
C GLU A 360 19.48 0.51 8.65
N ILE A 361 19.02 1.69 8.27
CA ILE A 361 17.81 1.82 7.47
C ILE A 361 17.84 3.11 6.66
N ARG A 362 17.49 2.99 5.37
CA ARG A 362 17.42 4.13 4.47
C ARG A 362 18.81 4.79 4.36
N ASP A 363 18.89 6.10 4.57
CA ASP A 363 20.12 6.90 4.66
C ASP A 363 20.70 6.98 6.09
N LEU A 364 20.12 6.29 7.07
CA LEU A 364 20.60 6.28 8.45
C LEU A 364 21.62 5.15 8.67
N THR A 365 22.87 5.55 8.95
CA THR A 365 23.99 4.63 9.20
C THR A 365 24.43 4.67 10.66
N LYS A 366 25.11 3.61 11.10
CA LYS A 366 25.73 3.56 12.43
C LYS A 366 26.74 4.68 12.61
N ASP A 367 27.57 4.94 11.61
CA ASP A 367 28.57 6.01 11.65
C ASP A 367 27.90 7.37 11.89
N MET A 368 26.80 7.66 11.19
CA MET A 368 26.03 8.88 11.42
C MET A 368 25.47 8.98 12.84
N MET A 369 24.99 7.87 13.41
CA MET A 369 24.47 7.87 14.79
C MET A 369 25.59 8.15 15.79
N LEU A 370 26.76 7.54 15.60
CA LEU A 370 27.93 7.72 16.46
C LEU A 370 28.47 9.16 16.38
N GLU A 371 28.64 9.70 15.16
CA GLU A 371 29.10 11.07 14.94
C GLU A 371 28.17 12.09 15.62
N ARG A 372 26.86 11.92 15.49
CA ARG A 372 25.87 12.79 16.16
C ARG A 372 25.96 12.68 17.69
N ALA A 373 26.07 11.46 18.22
CA ALA A 373 26.25 11.25 19.65
C ALA A 373 27.53 11.94 20.19
N ASP A 374 28.64 11.83 19.48
CA ASP A 374 29.92 12.43 19.88
C ASP A 374 29.92 13.95 19.75
N ALA A 375 29.27 14.51 18.72
CA ALA A 375 29.09 15.95 18.58
C ALA A 375 28.34 16.55 19.79
N ILE A 376 27.26 15.90 20.22
CA ILE A 376 26.48 16.33 21.40
C ILE A 376 27.30 16.18 22.69
N LYS A 377 28.06 15.10 22.83
CA LYS A 377 28.99 14.91 23.96
C LYS A 377 30.03 16.03 24.03
N GLY A 378 30.55 16.47 22.89
CA GLY A 378 31.46 17.61 22.77
C GLY A 378 30.81 18.92 23.23
N GLN A 379 29.55 19.17 22.85
CA GLN A 379 28.78 20.34 23.31
C GLN A 379 28.54 20.32 24.83
N LEU A 380 28.15 19.16 25.38
CA LEU A 380 27.94 18.97 26.82
C LEU A 380 29.21 19.24 27.63
N LYS A 381 30.37 18.81 27.15
CA LYS A 381 31.67 19.10 27.77
C LYS A 381 31.97 20.60 27.77
N LYS A 382 31.89 21.26 26.61
CA LYS A 382 32.10 22.71 26.49
C LYS A 382 31.14 23.54 27.35
N GLY A 383 29.89 23.09 27.50
CA GLY A 383 28.89 23.73 28.37
C GLY A 383 29.22 23.60 29.86
N LYS A 384 29.76 22.45 30.30
CA LYS A 384 30.25 22.26 31.67
C LYS A 384 31.50 23.12 31.95
N ASP A 385 32.44 23.17 31.01
CA ASP A 385 33.66 23.97 31.15
C ASP A 385 33.34 25.47 31.23
N LYS A 386 32.33 25.96 30.50
CA LYS A 386 31.84 27.35 30.61
C LYS A 386 31.13 27.64 31.93
N LYS A 387 30.31 26.71 32.44
CA LYS A 387 29.65 26.86 33.75
C LYS A 387 30.66 26.87 34.91
N ASN A 388 31.70 26.05 34.84
CA ASN A 388 32.76 26.05 35.86
C ASN A 388 33.57 27.36 35.83
N LYS A 389 33.92 27.89 34.65
CA LYS A 389 34.60 29.19 34.53
C LYS A 389 33.77 30.36 35.08
N ASN A 390 32.47 30.41 34.80
CA ASN A 390 31.59 31.45 35.34
C ASN A 390 31.30 31.30 36.85
N GLN A 391 31.59 30.14 37.47
CA GLN A 391 31.51 29.96 38.92
C GLN A 391 32.82 30.31 39.63
N GLU A 392 33.97 30.20 38.96
CA GLU A 392 35.27 30.65 39.48
C GLU A 392 35.44 32.18 39.43
N GLU A 393 34.71 32.91 38.57
CA GLU A 393 34.75 34.38 38.45
C GLU A 393 33.81 35.14 39.43
N VAL A 394 33.05 34.45 40.29
CA VAL A 394 32.16 35.10 41.28
C VAL A 394 32.72 34.93 42.70
N VAL A 395 33.90 35.48 42.98
CA VAL A 395 34.38 35.74 44.34
C VAL A 395 35.22 37.03 44.34
N GLU A 396 34.94 37.88 45.33
CA GLU A 396 35.54 39.19 45.69
C GLU A 396 35.06 40.46 44.96
N GLU A 397 33.99 41.06 45.50
CA GLU A 397 33.96 42.53 45.66
C GLU A 397 34.22 42.87 47.14
N PRO A 398 35.15 43.80 47.46
CA PRO A 398 35.38 44.25 48.83
C PRO A 398 34.31 45.25 49.30
N VAL A 399 34.00 45.17 50.58
CA VAL A 399 33.08 46.04 51.32
C VAL A 399 33.66 47.46 51.43
N GLU A 400 32.98 48.47 50.89
CA GLU A 400 33.25 49.89 51.20
C GLU A 400 32.25 50.43 52.27
N THR A 401 32.83 51.08 53.27
CA THR A 401 32.20 51.78 54.41
C THR A 401 31.45 53.06 54.01
N PRO A 402 30.41 53.49 54.76
CA PRO A 402 29.57 54.62 54.37
C PRO A 402 30.02 56.00 54.94
N THR A 403 30.08 56.97 54.02
CA THR A 403 29.43 58.32 54.03
C THR A 403 29.75 59.36 55.12
N GLU A 404 30.08 60.59 54.69
CA GLU A 404 29.31 61.80 55.06
C GLU A 404 29.54 62.99 54.09
N THR A 405 28.51 63.83 54.02
CA THR A 405 28.06 64.78 52.99
C THR A 405 28.80 66.14 52.99
N PRO A 406 28.85 66.91 51.88
CA PRO A 406 29.43 68.26 51.87
C PRO A 406 28.42 69.38 52.17
N ALA A 407 28.85 70.41 52.90
CA ALA A 407 28.15 71.70 53.02
C ALA A 407 29.14 72.88 52.92
N GLU A 408 28.73 73.84 52.08
CA GLU A 408 28.98 75.30 52.06
C GLU A 408 30.36 75.91 51.72
N GLU A 409 30.25 76.83 50.75
CA GLU A 409 31.08 77.98 50.31
C GLU A 409 31.60 78.90 51.45
N PRO A 410 32.57 79.83 51.24
CA PRO A 410 32.52 80.85 50.17
C PRO A 410 33.85 81.35 49.55
N LYS A 411 33.65 81.93 48.35
CA LYS A 411 34.40 82.98 47.61
C LYS A 411 35.75 83.49 48.14
N GLN A 412 36.72 83.56 47.23
CA GLN A 412 37.31 84.82 46.75
C GLN A 412 37.68 84.72 45.27
#